data_AF-A0A8S2SGU8-F1
#
_entry.id   AF-A0A8S2SGU8-F1
#
_cell.length_a   1.000
_cell.length_b   1.000
_cell.length_c   1.000
_cell.angle_alpha   90.00
_cell.angle_beta   90.00
_cell.angle_gamma   90.00
#
_symmetry.space_group_name_H-M   'P 1'
#
loop_
_entity.id
_entity.type
_entity.pdbx_description
1 polymer ?
#
loop_
_entity_poly.entity_id
_entity_poly.type
_entity_poly.pdbx_seq_one_letter_code
_entity_poly.pdbx_strand_id
1 'polypeptide(L)'
;MDLVDGERLYNLLRNKYVLLCGDSIMRSIYKDIILLVQGQNRLLTNDELRAKLDDHDMLTLNDQLLAGDKKTNDTSYYERRCYFTNTHLIKFVFLTRCFSGQMRNELREIEENKSIVPDVILLNSAIWDITKYEKNSERDYAQLLEECFRSIRSIIPPQTIVIWLTATPFSKNACGVLDETRSEKKKF
;
A
#
# COMPACT_ATOMS: atom_id res chain seq x y z
N MET A 1 -21.84 -8.84 11.81
CA MET A 1 -20.36 -8.95 11.81
C MET A 1 -19.90 -7.57 11.42
N ASP A 2 -19.38 -6.80 12.37
CA ASP A 2 -18.87 -5.47 12.03
C ASP A 2 -17.68 -5.68 11.09
N LEU A 3 -17.78 -5.11 9.88
CA LEU A 3 -16.77 -5.23 8.82
C LEU A 3 -15.43 -4.58 9.20
N VAL A 4 -15.41 -3.85 10.32
CA VAL A 4 -14.29 -3.05 10.79
C VAL A 4 -14.06 -3.32 12.27
N ASP A 5 -13.04 -4.12 12.57
CA ASP A 5 -12.63 -4.50 13.93
C ASP A 5 -11.17 -4.07 14.16
N GLY A 6 -10.99 -2.84 14.66
CA GLY A 6 -9.66 -2.25 14.87
C GLY A 6 -8.90 -2.90 16.01
N GLU A 7 -9.59 -3.38 17.06
CA GLU A 7 -8.96 -4.11 18.16
C GLU A 7 -8.35 -5.43 17.68
N ARG A 8 -9.09 -6.18 16.86
CA ARG A 8 -8.56 -7.40 16.25
C ARG A 8 -7.39 -7.10 15.34
N LEU A 9 -7.47 -6.06 14.50
CA LEU A 9 -6.35 -5.69 13.62
C LEU A 9 -5.11 -5.26 14.42
N TYR A 10 -5.30 -4.45 15.47
CA TYR A 10 -4.24 -4.02 16.38
C TYR A 10 -3.52 -5.23 16.97
N ASN A 11 -4.26 -6.20 17.50
CA ASN A 11 -3.70 -7.39 18.10
C ASN A 11 -3.03 -8.30 17.07
N LEU A 12 -3.61 -8.44 15.87
CA LEU A 12 -3.05 -9.23 14.78
C LEU A 12 -1.70 -8.70 14.31
N LEU A 13 -1.56 -7.37 14.22
CA LEU A 13 -0.34 -6.70 13.76
C LEU A 13 0.64 -6.37 14.89
N ARG A 14 0.35 -6.78 16.12
CA ARG A 14 1.20 -6.50 17.28
C ARG A 14 2.54 -7.23 17.15
N ASN A 15 3.62 -6.48 17.34
CA ASN A 15 5.02 -6.86 17.17
C ASN A 15 5.32 -7.40 15.78
N LYS A 16 4.60 -6.90 14.76
CA LYS A 16 4.81 -7.24 13.35
C LYS A 16 5.33 -6.05 12.57
N TYR A 17 6.22 -6.35 11.64
CA TYR A 17 6.60 -5.45 10.58
C TYR A 17 5.81 -5.78 9.31
N VAL A 18 4.95 -4.85 8.91
CA VAL A 18 4.15 -4.93 7.68
C VAL A 18 4.71 -3.95 6.64
N LEU A 19 5.04 -4.46 5.45
CA LEU A 19 5.44 -3.66 4.30
C LEU A 19 4.33 -3.64 3.25
N LEU A 20 3.83 -2.45 2.92
CA LEU A 20 2.86 -2.22 1.86
C LEU A 20 3.57 -1.57 0.69
N CYS A 21 3.51 -2.19 -0.49
CA CYS A 21 4.03 -1.58 -1.72
C CYS A 21 2.94 -1.51 -2.78
N GLY A 22 2.78 -0.35 -3.39
CA GLY A 22 1.89 -0.19 -4.53
C GLY A 22 1.51 1.26 -4.81
N ASP A 23 0.42 1.45 -5.53
CA ASP A 23 -0.02 2.77 -5.97
C ASP A 23 -0.91 3.49 -4.92
N SER A 24 -1.71 4.45 -5.37
CA SER A 24 -2.63 5.20 -4.52
C SER A 24 -3.70 4.35 -3.83
N ILE A 25 -4.04 3.17 -4.37
CA ILE A 25 -4.96 2.23 -3.72
C ILE A 25 -4.29 1.65 -2.48
N MET A 26 -3.03 1.20 -2.61
CA MET A 26 -2.25 0.73 -1.46
C MET A 26 -2.02 1.81 -0.43
N ARG A 27 -1.84 3.07 -0.86
CA ARG A 27 -1.79 4.21 0.07
C ARG A 27 -3.09 4.38 0.84
N SER A 28 -4.23 4.12 0.22
CA SER A 28 -5.54 4.20 0.89
C SER A 28 -5.68 3.10 1.96
N ILE A 29 -5.31 1.86 1.59
CA ILE A 29 -5.28 0.73 2.53
C ILE A 29 -4.32 1.01 3.70
N TYR A 30 -3.15 1.57 3.43
CA TYR A 30 -2.19 1.99 4.46
C TYR A 30 -2.82 2.97 5.46
N LYS A 31 -3.51 4.01 4.95
CA LYS A 31 -4.18 5.01 5.79
C LYS A 31 -5.29 4.37 6.64
N ASP A 32 -6.08 3.45 6.07
CA ASP A 32 -7.13 2.74 6.80
C ASP A 32 -6.53 1.87 7.92
N ILE A 33 -5.45 1.13 7.64
CA ILE A 33 -4.77 0.30 8.64
C ILE A 33 -4.26 1.16 9.80
N ILE A 34 -3.62 2.30 9.53
CA ILE A 34 -3.17 3.23 10.58
C ILE A 34 -4.35 3.68 11.44
N LEU A 35 -5.44 4.11 10.79
CA LEU A 35 -6.63 4.60 11.48
C LEU A 35 -7.21 3.55 12.43
N LEU A 36 -7.25 2.29 11.99
CA LEU A 36 -7.74 1.15 12.77
C LEU A 36 -6.80 0.75 13.90
N VAL A 37 -5.49 0.69 13.64
CA VAL A 37 -4.47 0.38 14.67
C VAL A 37 -4.43 1.48 15.74
N GLN A 38 -4.83 2.71 15.42
CA GLN A 38 -4.98 3.78 16.41
C GLN A 38 -6.32 3.74 17.17
N GLY A 39 -7.14 2.71 16.97
CA GLY A 39 -8.36 2.47 17.74
C GLY A 39 -9.58 3.29 17.29
N GLN A 40 -9.56 3.90 16.10
CA GLN A 40 -10.68 4.70 15.61
C GLN A 40 -11.87 3.85 15.12
N ASN A 41 -11.69 2.52 14.97
CA ASN A 41 -12.73 1.54 14.60
C ASN A 41 -13.63 1.98 13.42
N ARG A 42 -13.04 2.66 12.43
CA ARG A 42 -13.70 3.10 11.21
C ARG A 42 -12.70 3.13 10.05
N LEU A 43 -13.22 3.19 8.84
CA LEU A 43 -12.44 3.47 7.64
C LEU A 43 -12.48 4.97 7.30
N LEU A 44 -11.63 5.36 6.37
CA LEU A 44 -11.59 6.72 5.85
C LEU A 44 -12.84 7.04 5.05
N THR A 45 -13.33 8.25 5.23
CA THR A 45 -14.32 8.85 4.34
C THR A 45 -13.71 9.17 2.98
N ASN A 46 -14.56 9.40 1.98
CA ASN A 46 -14.11 9.79 0.63
C ASN A 46 -13.25 11.07 0.64
N ASP A 47 -13.52 12.00 1.55
CA ASP A 47 -12.78 13.26 1.62
C ASP A 47 -11.42 13.05 2.29
N GLU A 48 -11.34 12.23 3.34
CA GLU A 48 -10.08 11.85 3.98
C GLU A 48 -9.18 11.02 3.06
N LEU A 49 -9.76 10.18 2.19
CA LEU A 49 -9.01 9.45 1.15
C LEU A 49 -8.32 10.42 0.17
N ARG A 50 -9.03 11.49 -0.22
CA ARG A 50 -8.50 12.52 -1.14
C ARG A 50 -7.53 13.48 -0.45
N ALA A 51 -7.70 13.71 0.84
CA ALA A 51 -6.84 14.58 1.63
C ALA A 51 -5.41 14.06 1.67
N LYS A 52 -4.44 14.98 1.79
CA LYS A 52 -3.05 14.57 2.03
C LYS A 52 -2.95 13.97 3.42
N LEU A 53 -2.04 13.01 3.57
CA LEU A 53 -1.71 12.43 4.87
C LEU A 53 -1.34 13.54 5.87
N ASP A 54 -0.54 14.50 5.43
CA ASP A 54 -0.04 15.60 6.28
C ASP A 54 -1.10 16.66 6.62
N ASP A 55 -2.27 16.62 5.98
CA ASP A 55 -3.38 17.54 6.25
C ASP A 55 -4.34 16.99 7.32
N HIS A 56 -4.06 15.82 7.90
CA HIS A 56 -4.96 15.13 8.82
C HIS A 56 -4.23 14.64 10.07
N ASP A 57 -4.36 15.37 11.17
CA ASP A 57 -3.63 15.14 12.43
C ASP A 57 -3.73 13.69 12.94
N MET A 58 -4.90 13.05 12.78
CA MET A 58 -5.07 11.66 13.21
C MET A 58 -4.29 10.66 12.36
N LEU A 59 -3.92 11.00 11.13
CA LEU A 59 -3.12 10.11 10.27
C LEU A 59 -1.63 10.44 10.34
N THR A 60 -1.24 11.59 10.88
CA THR A 60 0.17 11.97 11.07
C THR A 60 0.74 11.50 12.39
N LEU A 61 -0.12 11.17 13.37
CA LEU A 61 0.32 10.67 14.66
C LEU A 61 1.13 9.37 14.47
N ASN A 62 2.40 9.41 14.88
CA ASN A 62 3.38 8.31 14.73
C ASN A 62 3.68 7.88 13.28
N ASP A 63 3.23 8.63 12.27
CA ASP A 63 3.43 8.33 10.84
C ASP A 63 4.39 9.34 10.19
N GLN A 64 5.58 8.88 9.81
CA GLN A 64 6.63 9.73 9.26
C GLN A 64 6.80 9.55 7.75
N LEU A 65 6.95 10.67 7.04
CA LEU A 65 7.43 10.67 5.65
C LEU A 65 8.95 10.45 5.65
N LEU A 66 9.39 9.24 5.32
CA LEU A 66 10.81 8.88 5.28
C LEU A 66 11.50 9.48 4.06
N ALA A 67 10.80 9.51 2.93
CA ALA A 67 11.28 10.14 1.72
C ALA A 67 10.10 10.44 0.79
N GLY A 68 10.11 11.56 0.07
CA GLY A 68 9.10 11.83 -0.92
C GLY A 68 9.37 13.06 -1.76
N ASP A 69 8.93 13.00 -3.01
CA ASP A 69 8.95 14.14 -3.93
C ASP A 69 7.69 14.99 -3.78
N LYS A 70 7.72 16.22 -4.31
CA LYS A 70 6.47 16.95 -4.56
C LYS A 70 5.58 16.07 -5.44
N LYS A 71 4.30 15.90 -5.05
CA LYS A 71 3.34 15.06 -5.79
C LYS A 71 3.28 15.49 -7.25
N THR A 72 3.79 14.63 -8.12
CA THR A 72 3.63 14.71 -9.57
C THR A 72 2.86 13.47 -10.03
N ASN A 73 2.06 13.59 -11.10
CA ASN A 73 1.46 12.42 -11.76
C ASN A 73 2.48 11.75 -12.71
N ASP A 74 3.76 11.80 -12.35
CA ASP A 74 4.87 11.28 -13.13
C ASP A 74 5.26 9.90 -12.59
N THR A 75 5.78 9.10 -13.50
CA THR A 75 6.49 7.85 -13.28
C THR A 75 7.70 7.98 -12.36
N SER A 76 8.23 9.18 -12.16
CA SER A 76 9.31 9.47 -11.20
C SER A 76 8.81 9.68 -9.77
N TYR A 77 7.50 9.71 -9.52
CA TYR A 77 6.97 10.00 -8.19
C TYR A 77 7.44 8.97 -7.16
N TYR A 78 7.73 9.49 -5.98
CA TYR A 78 8.34 8.75 -4.90
C TYR A 78 7.71 9.15 -3.57
N GLU A 79 7.34 8.16 -2.78
CA GLU A 79 6.81 8.33 -1.42
C GLU A 79 7.13 7.08 -0.62
N ARG A 80 7.82 7.24 0.51
CA ARG A 80 8.05 6.22 1.53
C ARG A 80 7.60 6.77 2.86
N ARG A 81 6.69 6.06 3.51
CA ARG A 81 6.13 6.42 4.80
C ARG A 81 6.25 5.28 5.79
N CYS A 82 6.30 5.62 7.07
CA CYS A 82 6.43 4.64 8.13
C CYS A 82 5.65 5.08 9.36
N TYR A 83 4.64 4.29 9.71
CA TYR A 83 3.98 4.34 10.99
C TYR A 83 4.69 3.40 11.95
N PHE A 84 5.13 3.92 13.09
CA PHE A 84 5.82 3.11 14.09
C PHE A 84 5.42 3.47 15.52
N THR A 85 5.24 2.45 16.34
CA THR A 85 5.06 2.56 17.78
C THR A 85 5.96 1.54 18.48
N ASN A 86 5.86 1.43 19.80
CA ASN A 86 6.57 0.38 20.53
C ASN A 86 6.14 -1.05 20.15
N THR A 87 5.00 -1.21 19.46
CA THR A 87 4.41 -2.52 19.15
C THR A 87 4.03 -2.70 17.69
N HIS A 88 4.11 -1.68 16.84
CA HIS A 88 3.68 -1.78 15.44
C HIS A 88 4.70 -1.10 14.55
N LEU A 89 5.02 -1.73 13.42
CA LEU A 89 5.81 -1.12 12.37
C LEU A 89 5.12 -1.38 11.03
N ILE A 90 4.67 -0.31 10.39
CA ILE A 90 3.89 -0.40 9.15
C ILE A 90 4.52 0.59 8.18
N LYS A 91 5.14 0.07 7.12
CA LYS A 91 5.82 0.88 6.11
C LYS A 91 5.04 0.85 4.81
N PHE A 92 4.91 2.00 4.17
CA PHE A 92 4.32 2.14 2.84
C PHE A 92 5.37 2.64 1.84
N VAL A 93 5.42 2.02 0.67
CA VAL A 93 6.29 2.40 -0.45
C VAL A 93 5.44 2.57 -1.70
N PHE A 94 5.38 3.79 -2.22
CA PHE A 94 4.67 4.08 -3.44
C PHE A 94 5.44 3.52 -4.64
N LEU A 95 4.75 2.74 -5.47
CA LEU A 95 5.28 2.16 -6.69
C LEU A 95 4.57 2.76 -7.90
N THR A 96 5.36 3.23 -8.87
CA THR A 96 4.86 3.58 -10.20
C THR A 96 4.89 2.39 -11.17
N ARG A 97 5.70 1.37 -10.85
CA ARG A 97 5.75 0.04 -11.48
C ARG A 97 5.97 -1.07 -10.46
N CYS A 98 5.51 -2.27 -10.79
CA CYS A 98 5.60 -3.47 -9.94
C CYS A 98 7.03 -3.73 -9.44
N PHE A 99 8.01 -3.56 -10.33
CA PHE A 99 9.43 -3.73 -9.99
C PHE A 99 10.26 -2.48 -10.32
N SER A 100 9.72 -1.34 -9.90
CA SER A 100 10.38 -0.04 -9.97
C SER A 100 11.68 0.00 -9.15
N GLY A 101 12.48 1.06 -9.35
CA GLY A 101 13.69 1.30 -8.55
C GLY A 101 13.44 1.31 -7.04
N GLN A 102 12.24 1.70 -6.60
CA GLN A 102 11.89 1.71 -5.19
C GLN A 102 11.73 0.31 -4.63
N MET A 103 10.99 -0.57 -5.30
CA MET A 103 10.91 -1.98 -4.88
C MET A 103 12.28 -2.65 -4.87
N ARG A 104 13.13 -2.34 -5.87
CA ARG A 104 14.51 -2.86 -5.94
C ARG A 104 15.37 -2.35 -4.78
N ASN A 105 15.24 -1.08 -4.40
CA ASN A 105 15.97 -0.52 -3.25
C ASN A 105 15.52 -1.15 -1.94
N GLU A 106 14.21 -1.36 -1.74
CA GLU A 106 13.70 -2.03 -0.54
C GLU A 106 14.23 -3.45 -0.40
N LEU A 107 14.22 -4.24 -1.48
CA LEU A 107 14.81 -5.59 -1.46
C LEU A 107 16.33 -5.55 -1.24
N ARG A 108 17.04 -4.59 -1.84
CA ARG A 108 18.49 -4.44 -1.65
C ARG A 108 18.84 -4.09 -0.21
N GLU A 109 18.12 -3.17 0.43
CA GLU A 109 18.34 -2.81 1.82
C GLU A 109 18.14 -4.03 2.75
N ILE A 110 17.21 -4.92 2.43
CA ILE A 110 17.02 -6.19 3.15
C ILE A 110 18.19 -7.16 2.88
N GLU A 111 18.56 -7.36 1.63
CA GLU A 111 19.67 -8.25 1.23
C GLU A 111 21.01 -7.84 1.87
N GLU A 112 21.27 -6.53 1.96
CA GLU A 112 22.46 -5.95 2.55
C GLU A 112 22.40 -5.87 4.09
N ASN A 113 21.35 -6.41 4.73
CA ASN A 113 21.09 -6.34 6.18
C ASN A 113 21.02 -4.91 6.74
N LYS A 114 20.64 -3.93 5.90
CA LYS A 114 20.42 -2.52 6.30
C LYS A 114 18.99 -2.26 6.76
N SER A 115 18.04 -3.11 6.34
CA SER A 115 16.66 -3.12 6.81
C SER A 115 16.34 -4.46 7.45
N ILE A 116 15.47 -4.44 8.45
CA ILE A 116 14.84 -5.66 8.97
C ILE A 116 13.94 -6.29 7.88
N VAL A 117 13.76 -7.60 7.98
CA VAL A 117 12.86 -8.37 7.11
C VAL A 117 11.41 -8.17 7.57
N PRO A 118 10.47 -7.83 6.67
CA PRO A 118 9.04 -7.78 7.00
C PRO A 118 8.48 -9.15 7.41
N ASP A 119 7.59 -9.18 8.39
CA ASP A 119 6.76 -10.36 8.67
C ASP A 119 5.73 -10.57 7.55
N VAL A 120 5.21 -9.47 7.00
CA VAL A 120 4.17 -9.46 5.97
C VAL A 120 4.51 -8.44 4.89
N ILE A 121 4.38 -8.83 3.62
CA ILE A 121 4.48 -7.94 2.47
C ILE A 121 3.14 -7.96 1.72
N LEU A 122 2.49 -6.81 1.62
CA LEU A 122 1.28 -6.58 0.83
C LEU A 122 1.67 -5.84 -0.46
N LEU A 123 1.39 -6.45 -1.61
CA LEU A 123 1.78 -5.92 -2.92
C LEU A 123 0.55 -5.70 -3.80
N ASN A 124 0.52 -4.56 -4.47
CA ASN A 124 -0.36 -4.33 -5.62
C ASN A 124 0.32 -3.40 -6.61
N SER A 125 0.38 -3.79 -7.87
CA SER A 125 0.80 -2.91 -8.96
C SER A 125 0.25 -3.47 -10.25
N ALA A 126 -0.73 -2.80 -10.87
CA ALA A 126 -1.25 -3.23 -12.17
C ALA A 126 -1.79 -2.08 -13.01
N ILE A 127 -2.56 -1.17 -12.42
CA ILE A 127 -3.24 -0.11 -13.17
C ILE A 127 -2.20 0.79 -13.85
N TRP A 128 -1.20 1.27 -13.11
CA TRP A 128 -0.15 2.11 -13.67
C TRP A 128 0.74 1.35 -14.66
N ASP A 129 1.19 0.14 -14.32
CA ASP A 129 2.02 -0.67 -15.21
C ASP A 129 1.38 -0.89 -16.60
N ILE A 130 0.06 -1.11 -16.65
CA ILE A 130 -0.65 -1.40 -17.90
C ILE A 130 -1.07 -0.13 -18.64
N THR A 131 -1.55 0.91 -17.92
CA THR A 131 -2.26 2.04 -18.55
C THR A 131 -1.41 3.29 -18.80
N LYS A 132 -0.29 3.46 -18.09
CA LYS A 132 0.48 4.70 -18.07
C LYS A 132 1.72 4.69 -18.98
N TYR A 133 2.10 3.53 -19.50
CA TYR A 133 3.32 3.33 -20.28
C TYR A 133 3.03 3.05 -21.77
N GLU A 134 4.06 3.13 -22.60
CA GLU A 134 3.97 3.02 -24.07
C GLU A 134 3.60 1.60 -24.56
N LYS A 135 3.69 1.38 -25.88
CA LYS A 135 3.34 0.09 -26.53
C LYS A 135 4.06 -1.10 -25.86
N ASN A 136 3.31 -2.20 -25.68
CA ASN A 136 3.71 -3.44 -25.00
C ASN A 136 3.73 -3.40 -23.46
N SER A 137 3.11 -2.40 -22.83
CA SER A 137 2.97 -2.28 -21.37
C SER A 137 2.51 -3.57 -20.66
N GLU A 138 1.63 -4.37 -21.27
CA GLU A 138 1.20 -5.66 -20.73
C GLU A 138 2.32 -6.71 -20.68
N ARG A 139 3.13 -6.81 -21.74
CA ARG A 139 4.27 -7.74 -21.79
C ARG A 139 5.36 -7.30 -20.83
N ASP A 140 5.66 -6.01 -20.81
CA ASP A 140 6.60 -5.42 -19.86
C ASP A 140 6.16 -5.66 -18.42
N TYR A 141 4.87 -5.48 -18.14
CA TYR A 141 4.29 -5.75 -16.82
C TYR A 141 4.47 -7.22 -16.43
N ALA A 142 4.16 -8.17 -17.31
CA ALA A 142 4.35 -9.59 -17.03
C ALA A 142 5.82 -9.93 -16.71
N GLN A 143 6.76 -9.36 -17.47
CA GLN A 143 8.19 -9.54 -17.21
C GLN A 143 8.62 -8.93 -15.87
N LEU A 144 8.19 -7.69 -15.58
CA LEU A 144 8.50 -7.02 -14.31
C LEU A 144 7.92 -7.76 -13.11
N LEU A 145 6.73 -8.33 -13.26
CA LEU A 145 6.09 -9.16 -12.24
C LEU A 145 6.92 -10.42 -11.98
N GLU A 146 7.36 -11.11 -13.02
CA GLU A 146 8.22 -12.29 -12.89
C GLU A 146 9.55 -11.94 -12.20
N GLU A 147 10.21 -10.85 -12.63
CA GLU A 147 11.44 -10.38 -12.01
C GLU A 147 11.22 -10.03 -10.52
N CYS A 148 10.13 -9.34 -10.19
CA CYS A 148 9.77 -8.98 -8.82
C CYS A 148 9.66 -10.22 -7.93
N PHE A 149 8.86 -11.21 -8.34
CA PHE A 149 8.66 -12.42 -7.55
C PHE A 149 9.91 -13.29 -7.49
N ARG A 150 10.74 -13.32 -8.54
CA ARG A 150 12.03 -13.99 -8.51
C ARG A 150 12.97 -13.35 -7.48
N SER A 151 13.04 -12.02 -7.45
CA SER A 151 13.85 -11.30 -6.45
C SER A 151 13.31 -11.46 -5.04
N ILE A 152 11.99 -11.36 -4.83
CA ILE A 152 11.36 -11.64 -3.53
C ILE A 152 11.73 -13.05 -3.06
N ARG A 153 11.57 -14.07 -3.92
CA ARG A 153 11.89 -15.46 -3.56
C ARG A 153 13.36 -15.67 -3.22
N SER A 154 14.26 -14.89 -3.82
CA SER A 154 15.70 -15.00 -3.59
C SER A 154 16.15 -14.30 -2.30
N ILE A 155 15.51 -13.20 -1.93
CA ILE A 155 15.97 -12.30 -0.86
C ILE A 155 15.14 -12.49 0.42
N ILE A 156 13.83 -12.66 0.28
CA ILE A 156 12.89 -12.72 1.40
C ILE A 156 12.81 -14.16 1.92
N PRO A 157 12.97 -14.37 3.24
CA PRO A 157 12.95 -15.71 3.81
C PRO A 157 11.51 -16.28 3.81
N PRO A 158 11.37 -17.63 3.80
CA PRO A 158 10.08 -18.29 3.64
C PRO A 158 9.09 -18.07 4.79
N GLN A 159 9.53 -17.52 5.93
CA GLN A 159 8.67 -17.19 7.06
C GLN A 159 7.86 -15.90 6.81
N THR A 160 8.29 -15.03 5.90
CA THR A 160 7.55 -13.83 5.52
C THR A 160 6.33 -14.21 4.68
N ILE A 161 5.17 -13.69 5.06
CA ILE A 161 3.94 -13.85 4.28
C ILE A 161 3.92 -12.80 3.17
N VAL A 162 3.86 -13.24 1.91
CA VAL A 162 3.73 -12.35 0.75
C VAL A 162 2.31 -12.47 0.18
N ILE A 163 1.58 -11.36 0.16
CA ILE A 163 0.20 -11.28 -0.32
C ILE A 163 0.18 -10.35 -1.53
N TRP A 164 -0.21 -10.90 -2.68
CA TRP A 164 -0.51 -10.12 -3.87
C TRP A 164 -2.00 -9.79 -3.88
N LEU A 165 -2.33 -8.51 -3.69
CA LEU A 165 -3.69 -8.03 -3.85
C LEU A 165 -3.93 -7.81 -5.34
N THR A 166 -4.98 -8.42 -5.89
CA THR A 166 -5.38 -8.15 -7.27
C THR A 166 -5.94 -6.74 -7.38
N ALA A 167 -5.72 -6.08 -8.54
CA ALA A 167 -6.23 -4.74 -8.75
C ALA A 167 -7.75 -4.70 -8.53
N THR A 168 -8.20 -3.73 -7.74
CA THR A 168 -9.62 -3.48 -7.51
C THR A 168 -10.31 -3.21 -8.86
N PRO A 169 -11.54 -3.69 -9.09
CA PRO A 169 -12.22 -3.54 -10.36
C PRO A 169 -12.29 -2.07 -10.78
N PHE A 170 -11.76 -1.77 -11.97
CA PHE A 170 -11.79 -0.44 -12.54
C PHE A 170 -13.19 -0.16 -13.11
N SER A 171 -13.84 0.90 -12.65
CA SER A 171 -15.16 1.33 -13.13
C SER A 171 -15.22 2.85 -13.18
N LYS A 172 -15.99 3.39 -14.14
CA LYS A 172 -16.33 4.82 -14.19
C LYS A 172 -16.99 5.32 -12.91
N ASN A 173 -17.59 4.42 -12.13
CA ASN A 173 -18.27 4.70 -10.87
C ASN A 173 -17.56 4.08 -9.65
N ALA A 174 -16.31 3.63 -9.81
CA ALA A 174 -15.53 3.07 -8.71
C ALA A 174 -15.34 4.12 -7.60
N CYS A 175 -15.54 3.70 -6.36
CA CYS A 175 -15.33 4.50 -5.16
C CYS A 175 -14.33 3.74 -4.28
N GLY A 176 -13.39 4.47 -3.67
CA GLY A 176 -12.35 3.88 -2.81
C GLY A 176 -12.83 3.49 -1.42
N VAL A 177 -14.06 3.86 -1.04
CA VAL A 177 -14.64 3.55 0.28
C VAL A 177 -15.48 2.28 0.17
N LEU A 178 -15.35 1.39 1.16
CA LEU A 178 -16.34 0.35 1.45
C LEU A 178 -17.58 1.05 2.04
N ASP A 179 -18.46 1.55 1.16
CA ASP A 179 -19.69 2.25 1.55
C ASP A 179 -20.89 1.29 1.46
N GLU A 180 -21.38 0.82 2.61
CA GLU A 180 -22.57 -0.03 2.71
C GLU A 180 -23.87 0.70 2.33
N THR A 181 -23.87 2.04 2.26
CA THR A 181 -25.11 2.83 2.09
C THR A 181 -25.55 2.98 0.64
N ARG A 182 -24.77 2.47 -0.32
CA ARG A 182 -25.08 2.58 -1.76
C ARG A 182 -26.08 1.52 -2.21
N SER A 183 -27.27 1.54 -1.60
CA SER A 183 -28.47 0.98 -2.22
C SER A 183 -28.72 1.68 -3.56
N GLU A 184 -29.02 0.88 -4.57
CA GLU A 184 -29.15 1.25 -5.98
C GLU A 184 -29.94 2.56 -6.17
N LYS A 185 -29.25 3.65 -6.51
CA LYS A 185 -29.93 4.77 -7.15
C LYS A 185 -30.32 4.32 -8.55
N LYS A 186 -31.58 3.85 -8.67
CA LYS A 186 -32.29 3.63 -9.93
C LYS A 186 -32.06 4.83 -10.85
N LYS A 187 -31.55 4.55 -12.05
CA LYS A 187 -31.54 5.51 -13.16
C LYS A 187 -33.00 5.80 -13.53
N PHE A 188 -33.36 7.09 -13.52
CA PHE A 188 -34.49 7.60 -14.31
C PHE A 188 -34.02 7.85 -15.74
#